data_AF-A0A838RP63-F1
#
_entry.id   AF-A0A838RP63-F1
#
_cell.length_a   1.000
_cell.length_b   1.000
_cell.length_c   1.000
_cell.angle_alpha   90.00
_cell.angle_beta   90.00
_cell.angle_gamma   90.00
#
_symmetry.space_group_name_H-M   'P 1'
#
loop_
_entity.id
_entity.type
_entity.pdbx_description
1 polymer ?
#
loop_
_entity_poly.entity_id
_entity_poly.type
_entity_poly.pdbx_seq_one_letter_code
_entity_poly.pdbx_strand_id
1 'polypeptide(L)'
;MTDTCPVRALRGWLDISSISKGAIFRPVDRHGTVKPTRLSARAMATVVKRCAECTGLDPSRFGGHSLRAGLATSAAAVGVSERDIMRQTGHKSEAMVRRYVREGNLFRDNAAGKVGL
;
A
#
# COMPACT_ATOMS: atom_id res chain seq x y z
N MET A 1 -10.50 17.52 -2.65
CA MET A 1 -9.45 16.49 -2.43
C MET A 1 -10.10 15.13 -2.24
N THR A 2 -10.33 14.38 -3.31
CA THR A 2 -11.14 13.14 -3.26
C THR A 2 -10.62 12.02 -4.17
N ASP A 3 -9.44 12.17 -4.72
CA ASP A 3 -8.95 11.35 -5.85
C ASP A 3 -8.33 10.00 -5.42
N THR A 4 -8.10 9.78 -4.12
CA THR A 4 -7.39 8.59 -3.60
C THR A 4 -8.18 7.78 -2.58
N CYS A 5 -9.51 8.00 -2.46
CA CYS A 5 -10.33 7.28 -1.49
C CYS A 5 -10.52 5.80 -1.89
N PRO A 6 -10.00 4.82 -1.12
CA PRO A 6 -10.07 3.41 -1.50
C PRO A 6 -11.51 2.86 -1.51
N VAL A 7 -12.38 3.39 -0.66
CA VAL A 7 -13.80 2.98 -0.60
C VAL A 7 -14.53 3.37 -1.87
N ARG A 8 -14.33 4.59 -2.38
CA ARG A 8 -14.95 5.04 -3.64
C ARG A 8 -14.38 4.28 -4.84
N ALA A 9 -13.06 4.10 -4.89
CA ALA A 9 -12.42 3.33 -5.95
C ALA A 9 -12.94 1.88 -6.00
N LEU A 10 -13.08 1.23 -4.83
CA LEU A 10 -13.63 -0.12 -4.76
C LEU A 10 -15.11 -0.17 -5.17
N ARG A 11 -15.93 0.78 -4.73
CA ARG A 11 -17.35 0.84 -5.14
C ARG A 11 -17.50 1.00 -6.65
N GLY A 12 -16.79 1.97 -7.25
CA GLY A 12 -16.81 2.16 -8.70
C GLY A 12 -16.34 0.92 -9.46
N TRP A 13 -15.34 0.20 -8.94
CA TRP A 13 -14.93 -1.08 -9.52
C TRP A 13 -16.03 -2.15 -9.42
N LEU A 14 -16.68 -2.33 -8.27
CA LEU A 14 -17.75 -3.31 -8.09
C LEU A 14 -18.95 -3.01 -9.00
N ASP A 15 -19.29 -1.73 -9.16
CA ASP A 15 -20.38 -1.28 -10.03
C ASP A 15 -20.10 -1.63 -11.50
N ILE A 16 -18.92 -1.30 -12.01
CA ILE A 16 -18.54 -1.55 -13.41
C ILE A 16 -18.30 -3.04 -13.69
N SER A 17 -17.73 -3.78 -12.74
CA SER A 17 -17.41 -5.20 -12.90
C SER A 17 -18.59 -6.14 -12.64
N SER A 18 -19.70 -5.64 -12.07
CA SER A 18 -20.87 -6.42 -11.67
C SER A 18 -20.55 -7.61 -10.75
N ILE A 19 -19.47 -7.50 -9.96
CA ILE A 19 -19.06 -8.56 -9.03
C ILE A 19 -19.91 -8.47 -7.77
N SER A 20 -20.77 -9.47 -7.55
CA SER A 20 -21.58 -9.59 -6.33
C SER A 20 -21.06 -10.65 -5.35
N LYS A 21 -20.22 -11.58 -5.80
CA LYS A 21 -19.68 -12.68 -4.98
C LYS A 21 -18.30 -13.15 -5.42
N GLY A 22 -17.56 -13.77 -4.50
CA GLY A 22 -16.24 -14.35 -4.75
C GLY A 22 -15.11 -13.33 -4.76
N ALA A 23 -14.07 -13.57 -5.55
CA ALA A 23 -12.89 -12.71 -5.61
C ALA A 23 -13.24 -11.33 -6.20
N ILE A 24 -12.91 -10.25 -5.49
CA ILE A 24 -13.14 -8.88 -5.94
C ILE A 24 -12.11 -8.41 -6.98
N PHE A 25 -10.86 -8.85 -6.87
CA PHE A 25 -9.82 -8.56 -7.85
C PHE A 25 -9.73 -9.72 -8.83
N ARG A 26 -9.96 -9.42 -10.11
CA ARG A 26 -9.99 -10.41 -11.19
C ARG A 26 -9.17 -9.92 -12.40
N PRO A 27 -8.59 -10.81 -13.22
CA PRO A 27 -7.92 -10.41 -14.45
C PRO A 27 -8.90 -9.73 -15.41
N VAL A 28 -8.42 -8.68 -16.07
CA VAL A 28 -9.11 -8.01 -17.18
C VAL A 28 -8.27 -8.22 -18.43
N ASP A 29 -8.86 -8.74 -19.50
CA ASP A 29 -8.13 -8.91 -20.76
C ASP A 29 -8.05 -7.61 -21.57
N ARG A 30 -7.33 -7.65 -22.69
CA ARG A 30 -7.14 -6.48 -23.57
C ARG A 30 -8.45 -5.93 -24.18
N HIS A 31 -9.54 -6.69 -24.13
CA HIS A 31 -10.85 -6.29 -24.63
C HIS A 31 -11.75 -5.76 -23.50
N GLY A 32 -11.22 -5.61 -22.27
CA GLY A 32 -11.97 -5.12 -21.11
C GLY A 32 -12.80 -6.20 -20.43
N THR A 33 -12.68 -7.48 -20.81
CA THR A 33 -13.51 -8.54 -20.21
C THR A 33 -12.93 -8.98 -18.87
N VAL A 34 -13.76 -8.90 -17.82
CA VAL A 34 -13.44 -9.37 -16.47
C VAL A 34 -13.57 -10.89 -16.40
N LYS A 35 -12.48 -11.60 -16.11
CA LYS A 35 -12.48 -13.08 -15.98
C LYS A 35 -13.09 -13.50 -14.63
N PRO A 36 -13.63 -14.71 -14.48
CA PRO A 36 -14.25 -15.17 -13.23
C PRO A 36 -13.24 -15.59 -12.15
N THR A 37 -11.97 -15.73 -12.49
CA THR A 37 -10.91 -16.22 -11.59
C THR A 37 -10.33 -15.11 -10.72
N ARG A 38 -9.73 -15.49 -9.58
CA ARG A 38 -9.00 -14.55 -8.72
C ARG A 38 -7.75 -14.04 -9.41
N LEU A 39 -7.43 -12.75 -9.22
CA LEU A 39 -6.15 -12.19 -9.63
C LEU A 39 -5.02 -12.84 -8.82
N SER A 40 -3.91 -13.19 -9.49
CA SER A 40 -2.75 -13.79 -8.83
C SER A 40 -1.93 -12.74 -8.07
N ALA A 41 -1.21 -13.16 -7.03
CA ALA A 41 -0.31 -12.28 -6.27
C ALA A 41 0.78 -11.67 -7.16
N ARG A 42 1.29 -12.44 -8.14
CA ARG A 42 2.26 -11.94 -9.12
C ARG A 42 1.67 -10.84 -9.99
N ALA A 43 0.44 -11.02 -10.49
CA ALA A 43 -0.23 -10.00 -11.28
C ALA A 43 -0.50 -8.73 -10.45
N MET A 44 -0.89 -8.87 -9.18
CA MET A 44 -1.02 -7.73 -8.27
C MET A 44 0.29 -6.96 -8.11
N ALA A 45 1.42 -7.65 -7.94
CA ALA A 45 2.73 -6.99 -7.88
C ALA A 45 3.07 -6.25 -9.18
N THR A 46 2.72 -6.81 -10.35
CA THR A 46 2.87 -6.12 -11.63
C THR A 46 2.02 -4.85 -11.72
N VAL A 47 0.79 -4.86 -11.20
CA VAL A 47 -0.06 -3.65 -11.13
C VAL A 47 0.61 -2.57 -10.30
N VAL A 48 1.12 -2.90 -9.11
CA VAL A 48 1.83 -1.93 -8.25
C VAL A 48 3.05 -1.33 -8.97
N LYS A 49 3.84 -2.16 -9.65
CA LYS A 49 5.01 -1.71 -10.42
C LYS A 49 4.62 -0.74 -11.54
N ARG A 50 3.58 -1.07 -12.31
CA ARG A 50 3.06 -0.18 -13.36
C ARG A 50 2.58 1.15 -12.79
N CYS A 51 1.90 1.15 -11.65
CA CYS A 51 1.49 2.38 -10.98
C CYS A 51 2.71 3.23 -10.58
N ALA A 52 3.77 2.61 -10.06
CA ALA A 52 5.01 3.32 -9.71
C ALA A 52 5.66 3.95 -10.96
N GLU A 53 5.76 3.19 -12.06
CA GLU A 53 6.28 3.66 -13.34
C GLU A 53 5.47 4.85 -13.89
N CYS A 54 4.13 4.78 -13.87
CA CYS A 54 3.26 5.89 -14.28
C CYS A 54 3.46 7.18 -13.46
N THR A 55 4.00 7.07 -12.24
CA THR A 55 4.32 8.22 -11.38
C THR A 55 5.79 8.65 -11.46
N GLY A 56 6.58 8.08 -12.38
CA GLY A 56 8.00 8.41 -12.54
C GLY A 56 8.91 7.77 -11.48
N LEU A 57 8.43 6.79 -10.74
CA LEU A 57 9.22 6.04 -9.75
C LEU A 57 9.84 4.82 -10.40
N ASP A 58 11.01 4.38 -9.90
CA ASP A 58 11.66 3.15 -10.37
C ASP A 58 10.86 1.90 -9.95
N PRO A 59 10.20 1.18 -10.88
CA PRO A 59 9.36 0.02 -10.57
C PRO A 59 10.14 -1.16 -9.97
N SER A 60 11.47 -1.20 -10.12
CA SER A 60 12.30 -2.26 -9.55
C SER A 60 12.27 -2.27 -8.02
N ARG A 61 12.01 -1.10 -7.41
CA ARG A 61 11.94 -0.88 -5.96
C ARG A 61 10.58 -1.21 -5.35
N PHE A 62 9.59 -1.58 -6.16
CA PHE A 62 8.21 -1.82 -5.72
C PHE A 62 7.78 -3.27 -5.91
N GLY A 63 6.87 -3.72 -5.06
CA GLY A 63 6.27 -5.05 -5.13
C GLY A 63 5.00 -5.14 -4.30
N GLY A 64 4.45 -6.36 -4.17
CA GLY A 64 3.17 -6.58 -3.49
C GLY A 64 3.13 -6.13 -2.02
N HIS A 65 4.29 -6.04 -1.35
CA HIS A 65 4.39 -5.61 0.05
C HIS A 65 4.60 -4.11 0.22
N SER A 66 4.94 -3.37 -0.85
CA SER A 66 5.33 -1.96 -0.76
C SER A 66 4.23 -1.06 -0.19
N LEU A 67 2.96 -1.32 -0.53
CA LEU A 67 1.84 -0.53 0.01
C LEU A 67 1.67 -0.70 1.53
N ARG A 68 1.89 -1.93 2.04
CA ARG A 68 1.84 -2.21 3.48
C ARG A 68 3.00 -1.56 4.22
N ALA A 69 4.20 -1.63 3.65
CA ALA A 69 5.38 -0.94 4.17
C ALA A 69 5.17 0.58 4.21
N GLY A 70 4.72 1.17 3.09
CA GLY A 70 4.45 2.60 2.98
C GLY A 70 3.39 3.10 3.98
N LEU A 71 2.35 2.31 4.25
CA LEU A 71 1.38 2.61 5.30
C LEU A 71 2.04 2.66 6.69
N ALA A 72 2.86 1.66 7.02
CA ALA A 72 3.55 1.62 8.31
C ALA A 72 4.51 2.79 8.49
N THR A 73 5.32 3.10 7.46
CA THR A 73 6.26 4.24 7.47
C THR A 73 5.52 5.57 7.60
N SER A 74 4.45 5.77 6.83
CA SER A 74 3.67 7.02 6.87
C SER A 74 2.94 7.22 8.20
N ALA A 75 2.37 6.15 8.76
CA ALA A 75 1.71 6.18 10.06
C ALA A 75 2.71 6.50 11.19
N ALA A 76 3.90 5.91 11.14
CA ALA A 76 4.97 6.22 12.09
C ALA A 76 5.43 7.68 11.97
N ALA A 77 5.62 8.18 10.75
CA ALA A 77 6.03 9.56 10.50
C ALA A 77 5.07 10.60 11.11
N VAL A 78 3.78 10.27 11.25
CA VAL A 78 2.78 11.14 11.90
C VAL A 78 2.53 10.80 13.39
N GLY A 79 3.31 9.90 13.98
CA GLY A 79 3.30 9.59 15.41
C GLY A 79 2.27 8.55 15.87
N VAL A 80 1.71 7.75 14.95
CA VAL A 80 0.82 6.63 15.33
C VAL A 80 1.64 5.57 16.09
N SER A 81 1.06 5.02 17.16
CA SER A 81 1.75 4.04 17.99
C SER A 81 2.11 2.76 17.22
N GLU A 82 3.24 2.13 17.57
CA GLU A 82 3.65 0.85 16.97
C GLU A 82 2.56 -0.22 17.09
N ARG A 83 1.86 -0.25 18.24
CA ARG A 83 0.75 -1.18 18.51
C ARG A 83 -0.42 -0.97 17.56
N ASP A 84 -0.80 0.27 17.26
CA ASP A 84 -1.88 0.58 16.32
C ASP A 84 -1.49 0.23 14.88
N ILE A 85 -0.25 0.53 14.49
CA ILE A 85 0.30 0.15 13.19
C ILE A 85 0.29 -1.37 13.03
N MET A 86 0.75 -2.11 14.06
CA MET A 86 0.74 -3.57 14.08
C MET A 86 -0.68 -4.13 13.97
N ARG A 87 -1.65 -3.57 14.70
CA ARG A 87 -3.05 -3.98 14.63
C ARG A 87 -3.62 -3.80 13.22
N GLN A 88 -3.35 -2.66 12.57
CA GLN A 88 -3.86 -2.38 11.22
C GLN A 88 -3.19 -3.24 10.14
N THR A 89 -1.88 -3.45 10.27
CA THR A 89 -1.09 -4.16 9.25
C THR A 89 -1.03 -5.67 9.46
N GLY A 90 -1.38 -6.16 10.66
CA GLY A 90 -1.29 -7.57 11.03
C GLY A 90 0.14 -8.08 11.21
N HIS A 91 1.09 -7.22 11.60
CA HIS A 91 2.43 -7.68 11.99
C HIS A 91 2.38 -8.30 13.39
N LYS A 92 3.01 -9.47 13.55
CA LYS A 92 3.11 -10.16 14.85
C LYS A 92 4.39 -9.81 15.62
N SER A 93 5.38 -9.23 14.94
CA SER A 93 6.68 -8.90 15.50
C SER A 93 6.91 -7.40 15.46
N GLU A 94 7.17 -6.81 16.62
CA GLU A 94 7.60 -5.40 16.74
C GLU A 94 8.88 -5.14 15.95
N ALA A 95 9.83 -6.09 15.99
CA ALA A 95 11.09 -5.95 15.27
C ALA A 95 10.92 -5.75 13.75
N MET A 96 9.86 -6.33 13.16
CA MET A 96 9.52 -6.11 11.75
C MET A 96 8.97 -4.71 11.50
N VAL A 97 8.09 -4.21 12.38
CA VAL A 97 7.49 -2.88 12.24
C VAL A 97 8.49 -1.77 12.53
N ARG A 98 9.39 -1.96 13.50
CA ARG A 98 10.42 -0.97 13.86
C ARG A 98 11.34 -0.58 12.71
N ARG A 99 11.51 -1.44 11.69
CA ARG A 99 12.25 -1.09 10.47
C ARG A 99 11.58 0.11 9.77
N TYR A 100 10.27 0.05 9.57
CA TYR A 100 9.47 1.11 8.96
C TYR A 100 9.31 2.34 9.86
N VAL A 101 9.20 2.13 11.18
CA VAL A 101 9.10 3.23 12.15
C VAL A 101 10.36 4.07 12.17
N ARG A 102 11.54 3.44 12.21
CA ARG A 102 12.82 4.15 12.13
C ARG A 102 12.95 4.96 10.84
N GLU A 103 12.54 4.38 9.71
CA GLU A 103 12.52 5.09 8.44
C GLU A 103 11.57 6.30 8.47
N GLY A 104 10.37 6.15 9.04
CA GLY A 104 9.39 7.24 9.18
C GLY A 104 9.85 8.37 10.10
N ASN A 105 10.67 8.05 11.10
CA ASN A 105 11.16 9.00 12.10
C ASN A 105 12.52 9.63 11.76
N LEU A 106 13.19 9.22 10.68
CA LEU A 106 14.55 9.66 10.29
C LEU A 106 14.75 11.19 10.41
N PHE A 107 13.74 11.98 10.06
CA PHE A 107 13.80 13.45 10.10
C PHE A 107 13.27 14.07 11.40
N ARG A 108 12.47 13.33 12.19
CA ARG A 108 11.88 13.80 13.46
C ARG A 108 12.76 13.52 14.68
N ASP A 109 13.45 12.38 14.68
CA ASP A 109 14.33 11.94 15.76
C ASP A 109 15.81 12.21 15.45
N ASN A 110 16.05 13.14 14.53
CA ASN A 110 17.33 13.75 14.26
C ASN A 110 17.86 14.42 15.55
N ALA A 111 18.93 13.87 16.13
CA ALA A 111 19.57 14.40 17.32
C ALA A 111 20.11 15.82 17.09
N ALA A 112 20.72 16.10 15.92
CA ALA A 112 21.22 17.42 15.55
C ALA A 112 20.11 18.50 15.59
N GLY A 113 18.93 18.19 15.06
CA GLY A 113 17.75 19.06 15.10
C GLY A 113 17.14 19.22 16.49
N LYS A 114 17.35 18.26 17.40
CA LYS A 114 16.94 18.37 18.83
C LYS A 114 17.95 19.13 19.68
N VAL A 115 19.21 19.25 19.24
CA VAL A 115 20.26 20.02 19.93
C VAL A 115 20.65 21.32 19.21
N GLY A 116 20.00 21.67 18.09
CA GLY A 116 20.19 22.94 17.39
C GLY A 116 21.43 23.03 16.49
N LEU A 117 21.88 21.92 15.92
CA LEU A 117 23.00 21.84 14.95
C LEU A 117 22.51 21.68 13.51
#